data_AF-A0A0P7K0F6-F1
#
_entry.id   AF-A0A0P7K0F6-F1
#
_cell.length_a   1.000
_cell.length_b   1.000
_cell.length_c   1.000
_cell.angle_alpha   90.00
_cell.angle_beta   90.00
_cell.angle_gamma   90.00
#
_symmetry.space_group_name_H-M   'P 1'
#
loop_
_entity.id
_entity.type
_entity.pdbx_description
1 polymer ?
#
loop_
_entity_poly.entity_id
_entity_poly.type
_entity_poly.pdbx_seq_one_letter_code
_entity_poly.pdbx_strand_id
1 'polypeptide(L)'
;MLKVNDAKEMVLGIVQDDPLFVALQHTPLEESLYNDDYLADIDETYHYTIAEIAGWFDITDAMLRYYLKPFEQYIFDNATPNVNGNIRLNLPAILRLRMILLLKDEYRVKGIKLLLGIDDNGQLLRHQITATTMDSEDLSHKIDVLGNVLQQMIQTGLFQILPNEEQGTLQVNINQEFLAENIQRLSSDSTLQFEEIQKETTELKQENENLQKQITELQENSVKDIVQKIRERHIENEIVSTLRTEALQQFSNNNQVGFFTRMFRSSQIEMEKEQFVLNYISKYLEERLEVALNDYYGK
;
A
#
# COMPACT_ATOMS: atom_id res chain seq x y z
N MET A 1 5.31 -9.21 -33.17
CA MET A 1 3.94 -9.62 -33.57
C MET A 1 3.07 -9.50 -32.33
N LEU A 2 2.20 -8.50 -32.29
CA LEU A 2 1.29 -8.21 -31.17
C LEU A 2 0.06 -9.12 -31.26
N LYS A 3 -0.11 -10.04 -30.31
CA LYS A 3 -1.35 -10.82 -30.08
C LYS A 3 -2.12 -10.37 -28.82
N VAL A 4 -1.66 -9.31 -28.15
CA VAL A 4 -2.19 -8.86 -26.84
C VAL A 4 -3.53 -8.12 -26.96
N ASN A 5 -3.90 -7.62 -28.14
CA ASN A 5 -5.12 -6.81 -28.31
C ASN A 5 -6.42 -7.63 -28.42
N ASP A 6 -6.36 -8.91 -28.79
CA ASP A 6 -7.57 -9.71 -29.08
C ASP A 6 -8.26 -10.19 -27.78
N ALA A 7 -7.45 -10.71 -26.83
CA ALA A 7 -7.96 -11.23 -25.57
C ALA A 7 -8.64 -10.16 -24.70
N LYS A 8 -8.09 -8.93 -24.67
CA LYS A 8 -8.67 -7.82 -23.91
C LYS A 8 -10.03 -7.41 -24.46
N GLU A 9 -10.16 -7.31 -25.78
CA GLU A 9 -11.41 -6.96 -26.45
C GLU A 9 -12.48 -8.04 -26.24
N MET A 10 -12.10 -9.32 -26.37
CA MET A 10 -12.96 -10.46 -26.08
C MET A 10 -13.48 -10.46 -24.63
N VAL A 11 -12.59 -10.30 -23.64
CA VAL A 11 -12.99 -10.27 -22.23
C VAL A 11 -13.92 -9.09 -21.96
N LEU A 12 -13.56 -7.88 -22.41
CA LEU A 12 -14.39 -6.68 -22.24
C LEU A 12 -15.78 -6.84 -22.85
N GLY A 13 -15.90 -7.45 -24.03
CA GLY A 13 -17.19 -7.72 -24.67
C GLY A 13 -18.12 -8.61 -23.85
N ILE A 14 -17.58 -9.40 -22.91
CA ILE A 14 -18.35 -10.30 -22.04
C ILE A 14 -18.62 -9.68 -20.67
N VAL A 15 -17.66 -8.97 -20.07
CA VAL A 15 -17.73 -8.54 -18.67
C VAL A 15 -18.04 -7.06 -18.45
N GLN A 16 -18.10 -6.24 -19.51
CA GLN A 16 -18.27 -4.77 -19.38
C GLN A 16 -19.47 -4.34 -18.53
N ASP A 17 -20.58 -5.08 -18.59
CA ASP A 17 -21.84 -4.79 -17.88
C ASP A 17 -21.95 -5.60 -16.57
N ASP A 18 -20.89 -6.30 -16.16
CA ASP A 18 -20.90 -7.16 -14.99
C ASP A 18 -20.61 -6.36 -13.70
N PRO A 19 -21.43 -6.50 -12.65
CA PRO A 19 -21.24 -5.79 -11.39
C PRO A 19 -19.90 -6.09 -10.70
N LEU A 20 -19.33 -7.29 -10.87
CA LEU A 20 -18.00 -7.59 -10.33
C LEU A 20 -16.89 -6.91 -11.11
N PHE A 21 -17.10 -6.69 -12.42
CA PHE A 21 -16.12 -5.98 -13.24
C PHE A 21 -16.03 -4.50 -12.85
N VAL A 22 -17.16 -3.85 -12.53
CA VAL A 22 -17.17 -2.47 -11.99
C VAL A 22 -16.34 -2.36 -10.71
N ALA A 23 -16.47 -3.34 -9.81
CA ALA A 23 -15.64 -3.37 -8.60
C ALA A 23 -14.15 -3.58 -8.93
N LEU A 24 -13.85 -4.43 -9.89
CA LEU A 24 -12.49 -4.78 -10.31
C LEU A 24 -11.76 -3.62 -11.00
N GLN A 25 -12.46 -2.76 -11.78
CA GLN A 25 -11.88 -1.59 -12.46
C GLN A 25 -11.20 -0.58 -11.51
N HIS A 26 -11.56 -0.60 -10.24
CA HIS A 26 -10.96 0.26 -9.21
C HIS A 26 -9.77 -0.39 -8.51
N THR A 27 -9.29 -1.53 -9.00
CA THR A 27 -8.21 -2.32 -8.39
C THR A 27 -7.07 -2.59 -9.39
N PRO A 28 -5.81 -2.75 -8.94
CA PRO A 28 -4.71 -3.15 -9.81
C PRO A 28 -4.85 -4.59 -10.35
N LEU A 29 -5.84 -5.35 -9.87
CA LEU A 29 -6.10 -6.73 -10.30
C LEU A 29 -6.81 -6.81 -11.65
N GLU A 30 -7.32 -5.69 -12.18
CA GLU A 30 -7.94 -5.62 -13.50
C GLU A 30 -7.02 -6.15 -14.60
N GLU A 31 -5.74 -5.77 -14.57
CA GLU A 31 -4.76 -6.21 -15.56
C GLU A 31 -4.55 -7.73 -15.54
N SER A 32 -4.78 -8.39 -14.39
CA SER A 32 -4.65 -9.84 -14.29
C SER A 32 -5.76 -10.57 -15.06
N LEU A 33 -6.93 -9.96 -15.20
CA LEU A 33 -8.06 -10.56 -15.93
C LEU A 33 -7.79 -10.65 -17.44
N TYR A 34 -6.98 -9.76 -18.00
CA TYR A 34 -6.68 -9.72 -19.44
C TYR A 34 -5.42 -10.46 -19.84
N ASN A 35 -4.52 -10.68 -18.87
CA ASN A 35 -3.18 -11.21 -19.12
C ASN A 35 -3.04 -12.67 -18.70
N ASP A 36 -4.13 -13.34 -18.31
CA ASP A 36 -4.07 -14.76 -17.95
C ASP A 36 -3.71 -15.63 -19.16
N ASP A 37 -2.70 -16.49 -19.01
CA ASP A 37 -2.11 -17.29 -20.10
C ASP A 37 -3.14 -18.17 -20.84
N TYR A 38 -4.18 -18.66 -20.14
CA TYR A 38 -5.20 -19.53 -20.74
C TYR A 38 -6.01 -18.82 -21.83
N LEU A 39 -6.08 -17.48 -21.81
CA LEU A 39 -6.82 -16.70 -22.80
C LEU A 39 -6.19 -16.76 -24.20
N ALA A 40 -4.90 -17.12 -24.30
CA ALA A 40 -4.23 -17.23 -25.59
C ALA A 40 -4.69 -18.46 -26.40
N ASP A 41 -5.12 -19.51 -25.71
CA ASP A 41 -5.43 -20.83 -26.30
C ASP A 41 -6.88 -21.26 -26.07
N ILE A 42 -7.72 -20.40 -25.48
CA ILE A 42 -9.11 -20.71 -25.18
C ILE A 42 -9.98 -20.68 -26.44
N ASP A 43 -10.71 -21.77 -26.68
CA ASP A 43 -11.81 -21.82 -27.64
C ASP A 43 -13.11 -21.38 -26.95
N GLU A 44 -13.70 -20.28 -27.44
CA GLU A 44 -14.95 -19.68 -26.94
C GLU A 44 -16.16 -20.61 -27.04
N THR A 45 -16.15 -21.55 -28.00
CA THR A 45 -17.27 -22.47 -28.25
C THR A 45 -17.21 -23.73 -27.39
N TYR A 46 -16.05 -24.00 -26.78
CA TYR A 46 -15.81 -25.20 -26.01
C TYR A 46 -16.24 -25.04 -24.54
N HIS A 47 -16.52 -26.17 -23.88
CA HIS A 47 -16.86 -26.20 -22.46
C HIS A 47 -15.84 -27.00 -21.66
N TYR A 48 -15.19 -26.32 -20.72
CA TYR A 48 -14.07 -26.84 -19.95
C TYR A 48 -14.53 -27.44 -18.62
N THR A 49 -13.78 -28.43 -18.15
CA THR A 49 -14.00 -29.06 -16.85
C THR A 49 -13.41 -28.23 -15.71
N ILE A 50 -13.91 -28.46 -14.49
CA ILE A 50 -13.37 -27.84 -13.28
C ILE A 50 -11.87 -28.13 -13.12
N ALA A 51 -11.41 -29.33 -13.47
CA ALA A 51 -9.99 -29.71 -13.36
C ALA A 51 -9.09 -28.89 -14.30
N GLU A 52 -9.54 -28.65 -15.55
CA GLU A 52 -8.79 -27.83 -16.51
C GLU A 52 -8.69 -26.38 -16.02
N ILE A 53 -9.80 -25.81 -15.57
CA ILE A 53 -9.86 -24.41 -15.11
C ILE A 53 -9.08 -24.22 -13.80
N ALA A 54 -9.14 -25.19 -12.89
CA ALA A 54 -8.36 -25.16 -11.66
C ALA A 54 -6.85 -25.12 -11.95
N GLY A 55 -6.41 -25.87 -12.97
CA GLY A 55 -5.04 -25.83 -13.47
C GLY A 55 -4.63 -24.45 -14.01
N TRP A 56 -5.52 -23.76 -14.74
CA TRP A 56 -5.25 -22.41 -15.24
C TRP A 56 -5.17 -21.35 -14.13
N PHE A 57 -5.97 -21.49 -13.09
CA PHE A 57 -6.00 -20.54 -11.98
C PHE A 57 -4.95 -20.85 -10.90
N ASP A 58 -4.14 -21.89 -11.08
CA ASP A 58 -3.17 -22.40 -10.10
C ASP A 58 -3.80 -22.68 -8.72
N ILE A 59 -5.01 -23.28 -8.73
CA ILE A 59 -5.71 -23.69 -7.51
C ILE A 59 -6.18 -25.14 -7.59
N THR A 60 -6.58 -25.70 -6.46
CA THR A 60 -7.11 -27.06 -6.42
C THR A 60 -8.57 -27.14 -6.92
N ASP A 61 -8.97 -28.27 -7.49
CA ASP A 61 -10.37 -28.54 -7.88
C ASP A 61 -11.34 -28.33 -6.70
N ALA A 62 -10.93 -28.72 -5.48
CA ALA A 62 -11.71 -28.50 -4.27
C ALA A 62 -11.91 -27.01 -3.93
N MET A 63 -10.86 -26.19 -4.09
CA MET A 63 -10.95 -24.74 -3.90
C MET A 63 -11.86 -24.10 -4.96
N LEU A 64 -11.73 -24.50 -6.22
CA LEU A 64 -12.58 -23.98 -7.29
C LEU A 64 -14.06 -24.30 -7.02
N ARG A 65 -14.38 -25.54 -6.57
CA ARG A 65 -15.74 -25.92 -6.15
C ARG A 65 -16.25 -25.14 -4.94
N TYR A 66 -15.38 -24.81 -3.98
CA TYR A 66 -15.74 -24.00 -2.83
C TYR A 66 -16.23 -22.61 -3.25
N TYR A 67 -15.59 -21.99 -4.24
CA TYR A 67 -16.02 -20.70 -4.79
C TYR A 67 -17.14 -20.83 -5.81
N LEU A 68 -17.34 -21.97 -6.45
CA LEU A 68 -18.44 -22.16 -7.38
C LEU A 68 -19.80 -22.27 -6.66
N LYS A 69 -19.85 -23.02 -5.55
CA LYS A 69 -21.11 -23.37 -4.85
C LYS A 69 -21.94 -22.15 -4.39
N PRO A 70 -21.37 -21.09 -3.80
CA PRO A 70 -22.16 -19.95 -3.33
C PRO A 70 -22.64 -19.02 -4.44
N PHE A 71 -22.07 -19.13 -5.64
CA PHE A 71 -22.28 -18.21 -6.77
C PHE A 71 -22.81 -18.92 -8.01
N GLU A 72 -23.31 -20.15 -7.87
CA GLU A 72 -23.73 -21.02 -8.97
C GLU A 72 -24.76 -20.33 -9.89
N GLN A 73 -25.77 -19.69 -9.33
CA GLN A 73 -26.79 -18.98 -10.11
C GLN A 73 -26.22 -17.80 -10.91
N TYR A 74 -25.25 -17.08 -10.34
CA TYR A 74 -24.59 -15.97 -11.01
C TYR A 74 -23.64 -16.46 -12.10
N ILE A 75 -22.84 -17.49 -11.82
CA ILE A 75 -21.88 -18.06 -12.77
C ILE A 75 -22.59 -18.66 -13.99
N PHE A 76 -23.72 -19.35 -13.79
CA PHE A 76 -24.48 -20.01 -14.85
C PHE A 76 -25.68 -19.20 -15.38
N ASP A 77 -25.90 -17.96 -14.91
CA ASP A 77 -27.06 -17.12 -15.27
C ASP A 77 -28.41 -17.87 -15.20
N ASN A 78 -28.67 -18.54 -14.09
CA ASN A 78 -29.86 -19.39 -13.87
C ASN A 78 -30.01 -20.59 -14.82
N ALA A 79 -29.03 -20.87 -15.68
CA ALA A 79 -28.95 -22.15 -16.37
C ALA A 79 -28.64 -23.25 -15.36
N THR A 80 -29.27 -24.41 -15.50
CA THR A 80 -28.92 -25.56 -14.67
C THR A 80 -27.51 -26.02 -15.03
N PRO A 81 -26.58 -26.12 -14.07
CA PRO A 81 -25.26 -26.66 -14.34
C PRO A 81 -25.40 -28.16 -14.58
N ASN A 82 -25.54 -28.49 -15.86
CA ASN A 82 -25.42 -29.82 -16.47
C ASN A 82 -25.96 -31.02 -15.66
N VAL A 83 -27.03 -31.62 -16.18
CA VAL A 83 -27.94 -32.61 -15.59
C VAL A 83 -27.28 -33.91 -15.06
N ASN A 84 -25.97 -34.14 -15.27
CA ASN A 84 -25.28 -35.41 -14.99
C ASN A 84 -24.02 -35.29 -14.08
N GLY A 85 -23.89 -34.22 -13.29
CA GLY A 85 -22.84 -34.11 -12.25
C GLY A 85 -21.44 -33.71 -12.74
N ASN A 86 -21.22 -33.64 -14.06
CA ASN A 86 -20.01 -33.10 -14.66
C ASN A 86 -20.22 -31.62 -15.03
N ILE A 87 -19.84 -30.73 -14.11
CA ILE A 87 -19.89 -29.29 -14.33
C ILE A 87 -18.94 -28.92 -15.49
N ARG A 88 -19.50 -28.21 -16.47
CA ARG A 88 -18.84 -27.77 -17.70
C ARG A 88 -19.04 -26.26 -17.81
N LEU A 89 -17.94 -25.52 -17.89
CA LEU A 89 -17.92 -24.06 -17.82
C LEU A 89 -17.55 -23.50 -19.20
N ASN A 90 -18.37 -22.57 -19.68
CA ASN A 90 -18.10 -21.78 -20.88
C ASN A 90 -17.24 -20.55 -20.51
N LEU A 91 -16.74 -19.85 -21.52
CA LEU A 91 -15.88 -18.67 -21.31
C LEU A 91 -16.49 -17.61 -20.36
N PRO A 92 -17.78 -17.19 -20.51
CA PRO A 92 -18.39 -16.26 -19.56
C PRO A 92 -18.38 -16.74 -18.11
N ALA A 93 -18.69 -18.02 -17.87
CA ALA A 93 -18.68 -18.59 -16.54
C ALA A 93 -17.25 -18.66 -15.95
N ILE A 94 -16.24 -18.94 -16.79
CA ILE A 94 -14.82 -18.93 -16.41
C ILE A 94 -14.40 -17.52 -15.99
N LEU A 95 -14.76 -16.49 -16.76
CA LEU A 95 -14.43 -15.10 -16.46
C LEU A 95 -15.11 -14.61 -15.17
N ARG A 96 -16.41 -14.93 -14.98
CA ARG A 96 -17.12 -14.64 -13.72
C ARG A 96 -16.45 -15.29 -12.51
N LEU A 97 -16.05 -16.56 -12.65
CA LEU A 97 -15.34 -17.28 -11.61
C LEU A 97 -13.95 -16.68 -11.34
N ARG A 98 -13.25 -16.23 -12.39
CA ARG A 98 -11.96 -15.53 -12.25
C ARG A 98 -12.12 -14.21 -11.49
N MET A 99 -13.13 -13.41 -11.82
CA MET A 99 -13.42 -12.16 -11.08
C MET A 99 -13.70 -12.42 -9.59
N ILE A 100 -14.48 -13.47 -9.26
CA ILE A 100 -14.70 -13.87 -7.87
C ILE A 100 -13.39 -14.21 -7.16
N LEU A 101 -12.47 -14.92 -7.83
CA LEU A 101 -11.18 -15.31 -7.25
C LEU A 101 -10.21 -14.14 -7.09
N LEU A 102 -10.29 -13.13 -7.96
CA LEU A 102 -9.50 -11.90 -7.83
C LEU A 102 -10.00 -11.06 -6.66
N LEU A 103 -11.32 -10.91 -6.50
CA LEU A 103 -11.94 -10.10 -5.45
C LEU A 103 -12.03 -10.80 -4.07
N LYS A 104 -11.65 -12.08 -3.99
CA LYS A 104 -11.83 -12.90 -2.77
C LYS A 104 -11.10 -12.32 -1.55
N ASP A 105 -9.94 -11.70 -1.77
CA ASP A 105 -9.07 -11.20 -0.69
C ASP A 105 -9.55 -9.83 -0.18
N GLU A 106 -10.13 -9.01 -1.06
CA GLU A 106 -10.63 -7.67 -0.71
C GLU A 106 -12.02 -7.71 -0.06
N TYR A 107 -12.99 -8.39 -0.69
CA TYR A 107 -14.39 -8.33 -0.27
C TYR A 107 -14.84 -9.53 0.57
N ARG A 108 -14.07 -10.62 0.57
CA ARG A 108 -14.47 -11.94 1.11
C ARG A 108 -15.77 -12.46 0.46
N VAL A 109 -16.10 -13.73 0.67
CA VAL A 109 -17.30 -14.37 0.07
C VAL A 109 -18.60 -13.63 0.39
N LYS A 110 -18.74 -13.10 1.61
CA LYS A 110 -19.95 -12.36 2.03
C LYS A 110 -20.09 -11.01 1.33
N GLY A 111 -18.99 -10.26 1.15
CA GLY A 111 -19.03 -8.98 0.46
C GLY A 111 -19.35 -9.14 -1.02
N ILE A 112 -18.79 -10.17 -1.67
CA ILE A 112 -19.09 -10.50 -3.08
C ILE A 112 -20.58 -10.86 -3.24
N LYS A 113 -21.16 -11.64 -2.31
CA LYS A 113 -22.61 -11.94 -2.33
C LYS A 113 -23.47 -10.69 -2.23
N LEU A 114 -23.08 -9.74 -1.38
CA LEU A 114 -23.80 -8.47 -1.22
C LEU A 114 -23.78 -7.66 -2.52
N LEU A 115 -22.61 -7.54 -3.16
CA LEU A 115 -22.46 -6.83 -4.44
C LEU A 115 -23.33 -7.44 -5.55
N LEU A 116 -23.46 -8.77 -5.55
CA LEU A 116 -24.28 -9.50 -6.50
C LEU A 116 -25.77 -9.56 -6.14
N GLY A 117 -26.17 -9.05 -4.96
CA GLY A 117 -27.56 -9.17 -4.48
C GLY A 117 -28.00 -10.62 -4.30
N ILE A 118 -27.09 -11.51 -3.89
CA ILE A 118 -27.37 -12.93 -3.64
C ILE A 118 -27.80 -13.10 -2.18
N ASP A 119 -28.95 -13.73 -1.96
CA ASP A 119 -29.44 -14.04 -0.61
C ASP A 119 -28.62 -15.15 0.08
N ASP A 120 -28.89 -15.39 1.37
CA ASP A 120 -28.23 -16.47 2.11
C ASP A 120 -28.51 -17.87 1.51
N ASN A 121 -29.57 -18.01 0.71
CA ASN A 121 -29.96 -19.24 0.01
C ASN A 121 -29.30 -19.38 -1.38
N GLY A 122 -28.45 -18.43 -1.81
CA GLY A 122 -27.80 -18.47 -3.11
C GLY A 122 -28.69 -18.03 -4.27
N GLN A 123 -29.86 -17.46 -3.98
CA GLN A 123 -30.78 -16.92 -4.98
C GLN A 123 -30.42 -15.49 -5.35
N LEU A 124 -30.33 -15.23 -6.65
CA LEU A 124 -30.11 -13.90 -7.17
C LEU A 124 -31.42 -13.10 -7.04
N LEU A 125 -31.42 -12.01 -6.28
CA LEU A 125 -32.59 -11.15 -6.07
C LEU A 125 -32.88 -10.35 -7.36
N ARG A 126 -33.34 -11.02 -8.42
CA ARG A 126 -33.99 -10.34 -9.55
C ARG A 126 -35.26 -9.71 -8.98
N HIS A 127 -35.24 -8.39 -8.81
CA HIS A 127 -36.42 -7.60 -8.46
C HIS A 127 -37.41 -7.63 -9.64
N GLN A 128 -38.05 -8.77 -9.88
CA GLN A 128 -39.26 -8.90 -10.68
C GLN A 128 -40.42 -9.03 -9.70
N ILE A 129 -41.10 -7.90 -9.46
CA ILE A 129 -42.35 -7.86 -8.70
C ILE A 129 -43.40 -8.63 -9.50
N THR A 130 -43.51 -9.93 -9.27
CA THR A 130 -44.63 -10.74 -9.77
C THR A 130 -45.51 -11.06 -8.58
N ALA A 131 -46.58 -10.29 -8.44
CA ALA A 131 -47.58 -10.47 -7.40
C ALA A 131 -48.43 -11.71 -7.71
N THR A 132 -48.16 -12.82 -7.03
CA THR A 132 -49.12 -13.92 -6.90
C THR A 132 -49.36 -14.23 -5.44
N THR A 133 -50.59 -13.89 -5.02
CA THR A 133 -51.35 -14.42 -3.87
C THR A 133 -50.60 -14.50 -2.52
N MET A 134 -50.79 -13.50 -1.66
CA MET A 134 -50.36 -13.56 -0.26
C MET A 134 -51.54 -13.29 0.69
N ASP A 135 -51.52 -13.98 1.84
CA ASP A 135 -52.52 -13.95 2.90
C ASP A 135 -52.77 -12.54 3.47
N SER A 136 -54.00 -12.27 3.89
CA SER A 136 -54.49 -10.94 4.29
C SER A 136 -53.77 -10.33 5.50
N GLU A 137 -53.12 -11.15 6.32
CA GLU A 137 -52.39 -10.70 7.51
C GLU A 137 -51.01 -10.13 7.17
N ASP A 138 -50.35 -10.67 6.15
CA ASP A 138 -49.08 -10.17 5.59
C ASP A 138 -49.31 -8.89 4.75
N LEU A 139 -50.54 -8.71 4.23
CA LEU A 139 -50.93 -7.51 3.49
C LEU A 139 -51.02 -6.28 4.40
N SER A 140 -51.56 -6.40 5.61
CA SER A 140 -51.63 -5.26 6.56
C SER A 140 -50.25 -4.80 6.99
N HIS A 141 -49.36 -5.75 7.31
CA HIS A 141 -48.00 -5.42 7.71
C HIS A 141 -47.18 -4.84 6.55
N LYS A 142 -47.40 -5.29 5.31
CA LYS A 142 -46.79 -4.71 4.12
C LYS A 142 -47.35 -3.34 3.75
N ILE A 143 -48.65 -3.09 3.98
CA ILE A 143 -49.26 -1.78 3.82
C ILE A 143 -48.69 -0.79 4.84
N ASP A 144 -48.49 -1.21 6.09
CA ASP A 144 -47.85 -0.38 7.13
C ASP A 144 -46.37 -0.11 6.80
N VAL A 145 -45.64 -1.11 6.29
CA VAL A 145 -44.26 -0.93 5.84
C VAL A 145 -44.19 0.01 4.64
N LEU A 146 -45.08 -0.13 3.65
CA LEU A 146 -45.17 0.79 2.51
C LEU A 146 -45.56 2.21 2.95
N GLY A 147 -46.47 2.33 3.92
CA GLY A 147 -46.83 3.61 4.55
C GLY A 147 -45.63 4.27 5.23
N ASN A 148 -44.84 3.50 5.98
CA ASN A 148 -43.61 3.97 6.60
C ASN A 148 -42.54 4.35 5.58
N VAL A 149 -42.36 3.57 4.51
CA VAL A 149 -41.42 3.87 3.42
C VAL A 149 -41.85 5.12 2.66
N LEU A 150 -43.14 5.30 2.37
CA LEU A 150 -43.68 6.51 1.76
C LEU A 150 -43.49 7.72 2.68
N GLN A 151 -43.75 7.57 3.98
CA GLN A 151 -43.53 8.64 4.95
C GLN A 151 -42.05 9.01 5.06
N GLN A 152 -41.15 8.03 5.02
CA GLN A 152 -39.71 8.27 4.96
C GLN A 152 -39.32 8.98 3.66
N MET A 153 -39.85 8.55 2.50
CA MET A 153 -39.60 9.24 1.23
C MET A 153 -40.07 10.70 1.26
N ILE A 154 -41.24 10.98 1.83
CA ILE A 154 -41.73 12.36 2.02
C ILE A 154 -40.80 13.14 2.97
N GLN A 155 -40.36 12.53 4.08
CA GLN A 155 -39.46 13.15 5.05
C GLN A 155 -38.10 13.53 4.46
N THR A 156 -37.58 12.77 3.48
CA THR A 156 -36.33 13.12 2.82
C THR A 156 -36.41 14.42 2.01
N GLY A 157 -37.61 14.90 1.65
CA GLY A 157 -37.81 16.09 0.82
C GLY A 157 -37.35 15.94 -0.65
N LEU A 158 -36.72 14.81 -0.99
CA LEU A 158 -36.24 14.45 -2.34
C LEU A 158 -37.36 14.13 -3.32
N PHE A 159 -38.56 13.80 -2.82
CA PHE A 159 -39.70 13.41 -3.64
C PHE A 159 -40.94 14.24 -3.32
N GLN A 160 -41.59 14.77 -4.36
CA GLN A 160 -42.91 15.38 -4.29
C GLN A 160 -43.96 14.35 -4.67
N ILE A 161 -44.88 14.09 -3.73
CA ILE A 161 -45.96 13.14 -3.92
C ILE A 161 -47.24 13.92 -4.20
N LEU A 162 -47.73 13.82 -5.43
CA LEU A 162 -48.98 14.47 -5.87
C LEU A 162 -50.07 13.41 -6.04
N PRO A 163 -51.23 13.53 -5.36
CA PRO A 163 -52.36 12.66 -5.62
C PRO A 163 -52.98 13.04 -6.97
N ASN A 164 -53.08 12.07 -7.89
CA ASN A 164 -53.79 12.28 -9.15
C ASN A 164 -55.26 11.83 -8.98
N GLU A 165 -56.16 12.80 -8.80
CA GLU A 165 -57.58 12.55 -8.47
C GLU A 165 -58.36 11.86 -9.60
N GLU A 166 -57.88 11.88 -10.85
CA GLU A 166 -58.59 11.28 -12.00
C GLU A 166 -58.36 9.76 -12.14
N GLN A 167 -57.27 9.20 -11.61
CA GLN A 167 -56.89 7.79 -11.80
C GLN A 167 -56.71 7.01 -10.50
N GLY A 168 -56.85 7.64 -9.34
CA GLY A 168 -56.65 6.99 -8.04
C GLY A 168 -55.20 6.52 -7.81
N THR A 169 -54.25 7.02 -8.61
CA THR A 169 -52.83 6.67 -8.54
C THR A 169 -52.02 7.81 -7.93
N LEU A 170 -51.08 7.48 -7.05
CA LEU A 170 -50.16 8.43 -6.43
C LEU A 170 -48.94 8.63 -7.35
N GLN A 171 -48.67 9.86 -7.81
CA GLN A 171 -47.51 10.15 -8.64
C GLN A 171 -46.37 10.70 -7.77
N VAL A 172 -45.25 9.97 -7.75
CA VAL A 172 -44.03 10.36 -7.02
C VAL A 172 -43.05 10.97 -8.02
N ASN A 173 -42.82 12.28 -7.92
CA ASN A 173 -41.86 13.00 -8.74
C ASN A 173 -40.65 13.42 -7.91
N ILE A 174 -39.47 13.51 -8.54
CA ILE A 174 -38.26 13.98 -7.87
C ILE A 174 -38.33 15.50 -7.68
N ASN A 175 -38.04 15.97 -6.47
CA ASN A 175 -37.99 17.39 -6.12
C ASN A 175 -36.72 18.04 -6.71
N GLN A 176 -36.84 18.57 -7.92
CA GLN A 176 -35.71 19.13 -8.67
C GLN A 176 -35.10 20.37 -7.99
N GLU A 177 -35.88 21.16 -7.26
CA GLU A 177 -35.39 22.34 -6.53
C GLU A 177 -34.50 21.93 -5.35
N PHE A 178 -34.88 20.90 -4.60
CA PHE A 178 -34.08 20.37 -3.49
C PHE A 178 -32.74 19.78 -3.95
N LEU A 179 -32.72 19.13 -5.12
CA LEU A 179 -31.48 18.64 -5.72
C LEU A 179 -30.58 19.78 -6.18
N ALA A 180 -31.13 20.81 -6.83
CA ALA A 180 -30.36 21.96 -7.28
C ALA A 180 -29.71 22.70 -6.11
N GLU A 181 -30.45 22.93 -5.01
CA GLU A 181 -29.93 23.62 -3.82
C GLU A 181 -28.82 22.81 -3.11
N ASN A 182 -28.99 21.49 -2.97
CA ASN A 182 -27.96 20.64 -2.35
C ASN A 182 -26.71 20.50 -3.21
N ILE A 183 -26.84 20.37 -4.53
CA ILE A 183 -25.70 20.36 -5.44
C ILE A 183 -24.94 21.69 -5.35
N GLN A 184 -25.65 22.80 -5.25
CA GLN A 184 -25.03 24.12 -5.10
C GLN A 184 -24.29 24.26 -3.75
N ARG A 185 -24.88 23.80 -2.64
CA ARG A 185 -24.22 23.80 -1.32
C ARG A 185 -22.98 22.89 -1.28
N LEU A 186 -23.06 21.69 -1.87
CA LEU A 186 -21.91 20.79 -1.98
C LEU A 186 -20.77 21.42 -2.79
N SER A 187 -21.10 22.17 -3.85
CA SER A 187 -20.09 22.88 -4.65
C SER A 187 -19.39 24.00 -3.87
N SER A 188 -20.12 24.77 -3.04
CA SER A 188 -19.53 25.83 -2.22
C SER A 188 -18.67 25.30 -1.07
N ASP A 189 -19.10 24.22 -0.41
CA ASP A 189 -18.33 23.61 0.67
C ASP A 189 -17.06 22.94 0.12
N SER A 190 -17.14 22.33 -1.06
CA SER A 190 -15.97 21.75 -1.74
C SER A 190 -14.94 22.80 -2.15
N THR A 191 -15.37 23.99 -2.58
CA THR A 191 -14.44 25.09 -2.90
C THR A 191 -13.69 25.61 -1.67
N LEU A 192 -14.37 25.70 -0.52
CA LEU A 192 -13.73 26.13 0.73
C LEU A 192 -12.73 25.09 1.24
N GLN A 193 -13.06 23.80 1.15
CA GLN A 193 -12.12 22.73 1.52
C GLN A 193 -10.91 22.69 0.59
N PHE A 194 -11.09 22.95 -0.70
CA PHE A 194 -9.97 23.01 -1.64
C PHE A 194 -9.02 24.19 -1.36
N GLU A 195 -9.55 25.36 -1.01
CA GLU A 195 -8.73 26.51 -0.59
C GLU A 195 -7.96 26.24 0.70
N GLU A 196 -8.58 25.57 1.68
CA GLU A 196 -7.94 25.20 2.94
C GLU A 196 -6.81 24.18 2.72
N ILE A 197 -7.06 23.14 1.90
CA ILE A 197 -6.04 22.16 1.51
C ILE A 197 -4.90 22.81 0.73
N GLN A 198 -5.21 23.75 -0.16
CA GLN A 198 -4.18 24.45 -0.93
C GLN A 198 -3.29 25.29 -0.01
N LYS A 199 -3.89 25.99 0.95
CA LYS A 199 -3.15 26.77 1.96
C LYS A 199 -2.27 25.86 2.82
N GLU A 200 -2.80 24.78 3.36
CA GLU A 200 -2.05 23.82 4.16
C GLU A 200 -0.90 23.18 3.35
N THR A 201 -1.14 22.86 2.08
CA THR A 201 -0.09 22.35 1.17
C THR A 201 1.03 23.37 0.96
N THR A 202 0.72 24.66 0.84
CA THR A 202 1.75 25.70 0.71
C THR A 202 2.56 25.89 1.98
N GLU A 203 1.91 25.83 3.15
CA GLU A 203 2.58 25.90 4.45
C GLU A 203 3.51 24.70 4.66
N LEU A 204 3.05 23.48 4.37
CA LEU A 204 3.86 22.26 4.44
C LEU A 204 5.04 22.27 3.46
N LYS A 205 4.87 22.86 2.28
CA LYS A 205 5.97 23.01 1.31
C LYS A 205 7.02 23.98 1.85
N GLN A 206 6.60 25.10 2.43
CA GLN A 206 7.51 26.08 3.02
C GLN A 206 8.25 25.51 4.23
N GLU A 207 7.58 24.72 5.07
CA GLU A 207 8.20 24.03 6.20
C GLU A 207 9.22 22.99 5.73
N ASN A 208 8.89 22.19 4.70
CA ASN A 208 9.85 21.26 4.10
C ASN A 208 11.09 21.95 3.54
N GLU A 209 10.93 23.07 2.83
CA GLU A 209 12.07 23.84 2.32
C GLU A 209 12.94 24.40 3.46
N ASN A 210 12.35 24.81 4.58
CA ASN A 210 13.08 25.27 5.76
C ASN A 210 13.82 24.12 6.45
N LEU A 211 13.17 22.97 6.64
CA LEU A 211 13.80 21.77 7.21
C LEU A 211 14.96 21.29 6.33
N GLN A 212 14.80 21.32 5.01
CA GLN A 212 15.86 20.94 4.08
C GLN A 212 17.07 21.88 4.18
N LYS A 213 16.85 23.19 4.35
CA LYS A 213 17.93 24.15 4.62
C LYS A 213 18.63 23.86 5.95
N GLN A 214 17.87 23.62 7.02
CA GLN A 214 18.46 23.29 8.33
C GLN A 214 19.27 21.99 8.30
N ILE A 215 18.79 20.95 7.60
CA ILE A 215 19.53 19.70 7.42
C ILE A 215 20.84 19.96 6.67
N THR A 216 20.80 20.77 5.61
CA THR A 216 21.99 21.09 4.81
C THR A 216 23.01 21.88 5.64
N GLU A 217 22.57 22.87 6.41
CA GLU A 217 23.44 23.65 7.31
C GLU A 217 24.06 22.79 8.41
N LEU A 218 23.29 21.89 9.02
CA LEU A 218 23.79 20.94 10.02
C LEU A 218 24.80 19.95 9.42
N GLN A 219 24.55 19.45 8.21
CA GLN A 219 25.50 18.59 7.50
C GLN A 219 26.79 19.34 7.16
N GLU A 220 26.70 20.59 6.70
CA GLU A 220 27.88 21.37 6.34
C GLU A 220 28.74 21.71 7.58
N ASN A 221 28.11 22.10 8.68
CA ASN A 221 28.80 22.37 9.95
C ASN A 221 29.40 21.10 10.57
N SER A 222 28.67 19.98 10.57
CA SER A 222 29.20 18.72 11.09
C SER A 222 30.36 18.17 10.26
N VAL A 223 30.34 18.33 8.93
CA VAL A 223 31.47 17.96 8.07
C VAL A 223 32.69 18.81 8.38
N LYS A 224 32.53 20.14 8.57
CA LYS A 224 33.64 21.03 8.96
C LYS A 224 34.24 20.61 10.31
N ASP A 225 33.42 20.34 11.32
CA ASP A 225 33.87 19.89 12.65
C ASP A 225 34.57 18.53 12.61
N ILE A 226 34.07 17.59 11.81
CA ILE A 226 34.70 16.26 11.65
C ILE A 226 36.06 16.39 10.97
N VAL A 227 36.15 17.19 9.91
CA VAL A 227 37.42 17.43 9.20
C VAL A 227 38.44 18.10 10.13
N GLN A 228 38.02 19.08 10.93
CA GLN A 228 38.87 19.74 11.93
C GLN A 228 39.38 18.74 12.96
N LYS A 229 38.51 17.91 13.57
CA LYS A 229 38.91 16.88 14.55
C LYS A 229 39.83 15.81 13.96
N ILE A 230 39.60 15.39 12.71
CA ILE A 230 40.50 14.43 12.03
C ILE A 230 41.89 15.03 11.88
N ARG A 231 41.97 16.33 11.56
CA ARG A 231 43.24 17.03 11.35
C ARG A 231 43.97 17.30 12.65
N GLU A 232 43.26 17.69 13.72
CA GLU A 232 43.82 17.79 15.07
C GLU A 232 44.40 16.45 15.53
N ARG A 233 43.65 15.35 15.34
CA ARG A 233 44.14 14.01 15.68
C ARG A 233 45.36 13.60 14.83
N HIS A 234 45.45 14.06 13.59
CA HIS A 234 46.63 13.82 12.76
C HIS A 234 47.86 14.55 13.31
N ILE A 235 47.70 15.82 13.69
CA ILE A 235 48.75 16.63 14.34
C ILE A 235 49.19 15.98 15.66
N GLU A 236 48.25 15.54 16.49
CA GLU A 236 48.53 14.84 17.75
C GLU A 236 49.34 13.55 17.50
N ASN A 237 48.92 12.72 16.54
CA ASN A 237 49.65 11.50 16.20
C ASN A 237 51.06 11.78 15.67
N GLU A 238 51.24 12.84 14.88
CA GLU A 238 52.55 13.24 14.37
C GLU A 238 53.47 13.68 15.53
N ILE A 239 52.96 14.49 16.46
CA ILE A 239 53.70 14.94 17.66
C ILE A 239 54.03 13.76 18.57
N VAL A 240 53.09 12.85 18.82
CA VAL A 240 53.34 11.62 19.59
C VAL A 240 54.42 10.79 18.90
N SER A 241 54.38 10.66 17.57
CA SER A 241 55.38 9.90 16.83
C SER A 241 56.78 10.53 16.91
N THR A 242 56.88 11.86 16.78
CA THR A 242 58.15 12.58 16.87
C THR A 242 58.71 12.56 18.29
N LEU A 243 57.89 12.79 19.31
CA LEU A 243 58.26 12.66 20.72
C LEU A 243 58.70 11.23 21.05
N ARG A 244 58.03 10.22 20.50
CA ARG A 244 58.44 8.82 20.66
C ARG A 244 59.82 8.58 20.03
N THR A 245 60.07 9.08 18.82
CA THR A 245 61.38 8.93 18.18
C THR A 245 62.49 9.67 18.95
N GLU A 246 62.20 10.87 19.47
CA GLU A 246 63.12 11.67 20.26
C GLU A 246 63.44 11.00 21.60
N ALA A 247 62.42 10.46 22.29
CA ALA A 247 62.59 9.69 23.52
C ALA A 247 63.43 8.43 23.30
N LEU A 248 63.20 7.70 22.20
CA LEU A 248 63.98 6.53 21.83
C LEU A 248 65.45 6.88 21.55
N GLN A 249 65.68 8.02 20.88
CA GLN A 249 67.03 8.51 20.59
C GLN A 249 67.75 8.98 21.87
N GLN A 250 67.07 9.70 22.75
CA GLN A 250 67.62 10.12 24.04
C GLN A 250 67.94 8.92 24.94
N PHE A 251 67.06 7.92 24.99
CA PHE A 251 67.31 6.68 25.73
C PHE A 251 68.52 5.92 25.17
N SER A 252 68.64 5.83 23.83
CA SER A 252 69.80 5.19 23.18
C SER A 252 71.12 5.91 23.46
N ASN A 253 71.09 7.25 23.56
CA ASN A 253 72.29 8.05 23.81
C ASN A 253 72.71 8.02 25.29
N ASN A 254 71.76 8.08 26.22
CA ASN A 254 72.05 8.03 27.65
C ASN A 254 72.34 6.62 28.17
N ASN A 255 71.78 5.59 27.54
CA ASN A 255 71.81 4.23 28.06
C ASN A 255 72.63 3.29 27.15
N GLN A 256 73.94 3.51 27.09
CA GLN A 256 74.89 2.60 26.42
C GLN A 256 75.13 1.35 27.26
N VAL A 257 74.19 0.41 27.20
CA VAL A 257 74.26 -0.86 27.94
C VAL A 257 75.14 -1.87 27.19
N GLY A 258 76.15 -2.41 27.87
CA GLY A 258 77.06 -3.43 27.31
C GLY A 258 76.36 -4.75 26.93
N PHE A 259 76.98 -5.52 26.01
CA PHE A 259 76.41 -6.71 25.38
C PHE A 259 75.87 -7.76 26.37
N PHE A 260 76.59 -8.04 27.46
CA PHE A 260 76.18 -9.02 28.46
C PHE A 260 74.95 -8.57 29.27
N THR A 261 74.91 -7.31 29.70
CA THR A 261 73.74 -6.77 30.42
C THR A 261 72.50 -6.74 29.53
N ARG A 262 72.66 -6.47 28.23
CA ARG A 262 71.57 -6.52 27.24
C ARG A 262 71.02 -7.93 27.06
N MET A 263 71.87 -8.96 27.05
CA MET A 263 71.43 -10.36 26.89
C MET A 263 70.75 -10.94 28.13
N PHE A 264 71.20 -10.57 29.34
CA PHE A 264 70.68 -11.14 30.60
C PHE A 264 69.56 -10.31 31.26
N ARG A 265 69.41 -9.03 30.88
CA ARG A 265 68.38 -8.12 31.43
C ARG A 265 67.54 -7.46 30.33
N SER A 266 67.42 -8.07 29.16
CA SER A 266 66.68 -7.53 28.00
C SER A 266 65.26 -7.08 28.37
N SER A 267 64.50 -7.92 29.07
CA SER A 267 63.12 -7.63 29.47
C SER A 267 63.00 -6.44 30.44
N GLN A 268 63.95 -6.28 31.37
CA GLN A 268 63.98 -5.14 32.29
C GLN A 268 64.33 -3.84 31.54
N ILE A 269 65.28 -3.91 30.61
CA ILE A 269 65.69 -2.78 29.77
C ILE A 269 64.55 -2.35 28.83
N GLU A 270 63.79 -3.30 28.28
CA GLU A 270 62.61 -2.99 27.45
C GLU A 270 61.51 -2.32 28.26
N MET A 271 61.26 -2.79 29.50
CA MET A 271 60.29 -2.17 30.39
C MET A 271 60.71 -0.74 30.79
N GLU A 272 61.98 -0.53 31.15
CA GLU A 272 62.54 0.80 31.46
C GLU A 272 62.47 1.75 30.25
N LYS A 273 62.72 1.23 29.04
CA LYS A 273 62.61 1.97 27.79
C LYS A 273 61.17 2.43 27.52
N GLU A 274 60.19 1.55 27.64
CA GLU A 274 58.78 1.91 27.46
C GLU A 274 58.31 2.90 28.55
N GLN A 275 58.72 2.70 29.81
CA GLN A 275 58.42 3.65 30.89
C GLN A 275 59.06 5.02 30.66
N PHE A 276 60.29 5.06 30.16
CA PHE A 276 60.97 6.32 29.81
C PHE A 276 60.26 7.04 28.67
N VAL A 277 59.89 6.31 27.61
CA VAL A 277 59.14 6.85 26.47
C VAL A 277 57.79 7.41 26.90
N LEU A 278 57.04 6.69 27.73
CA LEU A 278 55.74 7.15 28.25
C LEU A 278 55.87 8.40 29.12
N ASN A 279 56.85 8.44 30.03
CA ASN A 279 57.10 9.61 30.87
C ASN A 279 57.56 10.82 30.05
N TYR A 280 58.37 10.59 29.01
CA TYR A 280 58.83 11.65 28.12
C TYR A 280 57.67 12.22 27.29
N ILE A 281 56.84 11.35 26.69
CA ILE A 281 55.64 11.77 25.97
C ILE A 281 54.71 12.54 26.91
N SER A 282 54.39 12.02 28.09
CA SER A 282 53.49 12.69 29.05
C SER A 282 53.97 14.08 29.49
N LYS A 283 55.28 14.33 29.48
CA LYS A 283 55.86 15.60 29.91
C LYS A 283 55.87 16.68 28.82
N TYR A 284 56.07 16.28 27.57
CA TYR A 284 56.27 17.22 26.45
C TYR A 284 55.10 17.27 25.47
N LEU A 285 54.13 16.36 25.59
CA LEU A 285 52.97 16.29 24.70
C LEU A 285 52.07 17.51 24.82
N GLU A 286 51.74 17.95 26.03
CA GLU A 286 50.83 19.08 26.25
C GLU A 286 51.41 20.38 25.66
N GLU A 287 52.67 20.70 25.96
CA GLU A 287 53.35 21.90 25.48
C GLU A 287 53.53 21.91 23.95
N ARG A 288 53.95 20.78 23.35
CA ARG A 288 54.13 20.72 21.88
C ARG A 288 52.80 20.66 21.13
N LEU A 289 51.78 20.01 21.69
CA LEU A 289 50.44 19.96 21.12
C LEU A 289 49.80 21.35 21.14
N GLU A 290 49.96 22.10 22.22
CA GLU A 290 49.45 23.47 22.33
C GLU A 290 50.11 24.41 21.30
N VAL A 291 51.44 24.32 21.12
CA VAL A 291 52.17 25.10 20.11
C VAL A 291 51.71 24.75 18.69
N ALA A 292 51.62 23.46 18.36
CA ALA A 292 51.21 23.03 17.02
C ALA A 292 49.73 23.31 16.71
N LEU A 293 48.85 23.25 17.71
CA LEU A 293 47.46 23.65 17.56
C LEU A 293 47.34 25.17 17.40
N ASN A 294 48.12 25.97 18.14
CA ASN A 294 48.15 27.43 17.97
C ASN A 294 48.64 27.85 16.58
N ASP A 295 49.68 27.18 16.06
CA ASP A 295 50.17 27.39 14.68
C ASP A 295 49.11 27.01 13.63
N TYR A 296 48.36 25.93 13.86
CA TYR A 296 47.27 25.49 12.97
C TYR A 296 46.08 26.46 12.97
N TYR A 297 45.71 27.00 14.14
CA TYR A 297 44.63 27.98 14.26
C TYR A 297 45.03 29.41 13.90
N GLY A 298 46.32 29.66 13.62
CA GLY A 298 46.82 30.95 13.15
C GLY A 298 46.55 32.10 14.13
N LYS A 299 46.88 31.91 15.41
CA LYS A 299 46.97 33.01 16.38
C LYS A 299 48.39 33.50 16.55
#